data_AF-A0A9W7BW93-F1
#
_entry.id   AF-A0A9W7BW93-F1
#
_cell.length_a   1.000
_cell.length_b   1.000
_cell.length_c   1.000
_cell.angle_alpha   90.00
_cell.angle_beta   90.00
_cell.angle_gamma   90.00
#
_symmetry.space_group_name_H-M   'P 1'
#
loop_
_entity.id
_entity.type
_entity.pdbx_description
1 polymer ?
#
loop_
_entity_poly.entity_id
_entity_poly.type
_entity_poly.pdbx_seq_one_letter_code
_entity_poly.pdbx_strand_id
1 'polypeptide(L)'
;MPLLAQDGGCGFENGDCNKCCVKTLPKEAPKQAPPLLHPETKNLPPKTQFPFPPPKVPAADTPLDLLVIGAGPHSLSLLSRLIDDEPDLLTESERAKIMKKSTRARHRSEVAAHLKKRFDAKTNLPNVQVVDSHGSWLQQWRENFGAYDIKFLRSHLNLHPCPFDFQSLSIWAAEQRREDELKHMDYVDREAYRRSGFHGPFVLPSTSLFLDFCDELIDRYGLDDMVTEGTVEDVKICENATHTSSSQSAKIFEVRLGDGRVLTAKRVVCAVGPGPAFTGMRATKPFWAEDLADSMSALSPGDASTKVQHASALTTWLQDKNNKTQLTGRRVLVIGGGQTAAHLSKLAVNHGASSVRMCSRRRITKKPYDVDVKFMGDKRPDMLRQFHKLKELKERLEFNKNLRGGGSMSSDVYASLVDCSLQSNLVLAEEVEVEHACWSEEAGEIQVHFDDGCFESFDFVWLATGGNFNMELIPIFASLQSQCPIGCVNGLPDLRHDLSWCNNVNFHVMGAYAQLQLGADALNLAGARSGSVLVARAILESWNVAASETT
;
A
#
# COMPACT_ATOMS: atom_id res chain seq x y z
N MET A 1 -46.14 -9.55 25.21
CA MET A 1 -47.16 -10.60 25.03
C MET A 1 -46.77 -11.46 23.83
N PRO A 2 -46.39 -12.72 24.07
CA PRO A 2 -46.01 -13.70 23.04
C PRO A 2 -47.14 -14.71 22.76
N LEU A 3 -47.08 -15.37 21.60
CA LEU A 3 -47.78 -16.62 21.26
C LEU A 3 -46.66 -17.56 20.75
N LEU A 4 -46.17 -18.58 21.47
CA LEU A 4 -46.75 -19.87 21.90
C LEU A 4 -47.38 -20.71 20.77
N ALA A 5 -46.67 -21.79 20.39
CA ALA A 5 -47.12 -23.20 20.39
C ALA A 5 -45.98 -24.08 19.81
N GLN A 6 -45.27 -24.85 20.66
CA GLN A 6 -45.50 -26.29 20.99
C GLN A 6 -44.91 -27.22 19.93
N ASP A 7 -43.82 -27.96 20.21
CA ASP A 7 -43.64 -29.11 21.13
C ASP A 7 -43.74 -30.44 20.40
N GLY A 8 -42.74 -31.29 20.64
CA GLY A 8 -42.62 -32.63 20.08
C GLY A 8 -41.30 -33.27 20.48
N GLY A 9 -41.12 -33.53 21.77
CA GLY A 9 -39.99 -34.29 22.31
C GLY A 9 -40.31 -35.78 22.49
N CYS A 10 -39.29 -36.61 22.26
CA CYS A 10 -39.04 -37.95 22.83
C CYS A 10 -37.71 -38.44 22.20
N GLY A 11 -36.69 -38.94 22.88
CA GLY A 11 -36.53 -39.49 24.22
C GLY A 11 -35.88 -40.88 24.10
N PHE A 12 -34.76 -41.10 24.82
CA PHE A 12 -34.03 -42.38 25.04
C PHE A 12 -33.16 -42.88 23.85
N GLU A 13 -31.98 -43.49 23.98
CA GLU A 13 -31.35 -44.20 25.12
C GLU A 13 -29.84 -44.41 24.89
N ASN A 14 -29.14 -44.78 25.98
CA ASN A 14 -27.71 -45.11 26.10
C ASN A 14 -27.23 -46.26 25.20
N GLY A 15 -25.93 -46.26 24.86
CA GLY A 15 -25.25 -47.44 24.31
C GLY A 15 -23.74 -47.29 24.17
N ASP A 16 -23.00 -47.63 25.23
CA ASP A 16 -21.58 -48.01 25.17
C ASP A 16 -21.42 -49.33 24.38
N CYS A 17 -20.46 -49.39 23.44
CA CYS A 17 -19.64 -50.60 23.26
C CYS A 17 -18.42 -50.38 22.34
N ASN A 18 -17.24 -50.58 22.94
CA ASN A 18 -15.99 -50.95 22.27
C ASN A 18 -16.18 -52.10 21.26
N LYS A 19 -15.53 -52.03 20.09
CA LYS A 19 -14.78 -53.18 19.53
C LYS A 19 -13.89 -52.81 18.34
N CYS A 20 -12.65 -53.29 18.47
CA CYS A 20 -11.55 -53.37 17.53
C CYS A 20 -11.91 -53.71 16.08
N CYS A 21 -11.15 -53.14 15.14
CA CYS A 21 -10.58 -53.93 14.04
C CYS A 21 -9.37 -53.20 13.42
N VAL A 22 -8.19 -53.57 13.90
CA VAL A 22 -6.91 -53.36 13.22
C VAL A 22 -6.93 -54.20 11.93
N LYS A 23 -6.85 -53.56 10.76
CA LYS A 23 -6.55 -54.26 9.51
C LYS A 23 -5.09 -54.07 9.16
N THR A 24 -4.31 -55.08 9.50
CA THR A 24 -2.96 -55.36 8.99
C THR A 24 -3.01 -55.56 7.47
N LEU A 25 -2.22 -54.79 6.73
CA LEU A 25 -1.91 -55.02 5.32
C LEU A 25 -0.82 -56.11 5.20
N PRO A 26 -0.91 -57.03 4.21
CA PRO A 26 0.10 -58.07 4.02
C PRO A 26 1.38 -57.52 3.39
N LYS A 27 2.52 -58.03 3.87
CA LYS A 27 3.86 -57.83 3.30
C LYS A 27 3.98 -58.63 2.00
N GLU A 28 4.17 -57.96 0.87
CA GLU A 28 4.67 -58.58 -0.37
C GLU A 28 6.15 -58.21 -0.60
N ALA A 29 6.91 -59.19 -1.05
CA ALA A 29 8.35 -59.15 -1.31
C ALA A 29 8.70 -58.34 -2.58
N PRO A 30 9.94 -57.83 -2.73
CA PRO A 30 10.29 -56.91 -3.80
C PRO A 30 10.42 -57.66 -5.14
N LYS A 31 9.58 -57.30 -6.11
CA LYS A 31 9.76 -57.70 -7.53
C LYS A 31 10.74 -56.73 -8.19
N GLN A 32 11.77 -57.29 -8.83
CA GLN A 32 12.77 -56.59 -9.62
C GLN A 32 12.12 -55.71 -10.69
N ALA A 33 12.59 -54.45 -10.78
CA ALA A 33 12.17 -53.52 -11.81
C ALA A 33 12.74 -53.90 -13.19
N PRO A 34 11.95 -53.85 -14.27
CA PRO A 34 12.46 -54.00 -15.63
C PRO A 34 13.21 -52.72 -16.07
N PRO A 35 14.14 -52.83 -17.05
CA PRO A 35 14.97 -51.70 -17.46
C PRO A 35 14.15 -50.58 -18.12
N LEU A 36 14.49 -49.35 -17.74
CA LEU A 36 13.90 -48.10 -18.24
C LEU A 36 14.16 -47.96 -19.75
N LEU A 37 13.09 -48.03 -20.54
CA LEU A 37 13.06 -47.48 -21.90
C LEU A 37 12.81 -45.97 -21.80
N HIS A 38 13.76 -45.18 -22.32
CA HIS A 38 13.65 -43.73 -22.47
C HIS A 38 12.41 -43.36 -23.30
N PRO A 39 11.52 -42.47 -22.82
CA PRO A 39 10.56 -41.81 -23.69
C PRO A 39 11.21 -40.61 -24.37
N GLU A 40 11.05 -40.57 -25.69
CA GLU A 40 11.44 -39.50 -26.60
C GLU A 40 10.99 -38.12 -26.09
N THR A 41 11.96 -37.23 -25.99
CA THR A 41 11.80 -35.79 -25.73
C THR A 41 11.05 -35.13 -26.89
N LYS A 42 9.78 -34.76 -26.67
CA LYS A 42 9.12 -33.75 -27.51
C LYS A 42 9.72 -32.38 -27.19
N ASN A 43 10.35 -31.79 -28.21
CA ASN A 43 10.96 -30.47 -28.23
C ASN A 43 10.05 -29.40 -27.60
N LEU A 44 10.44 -28.90 -26.43
CA LEU A 44 10.08 -27.56 -25.94
C LEU A 44 11.11 -26.58 -26.52
N PRO A 45 10.70 -25.38 -26.98
CA PRO A 45 11.64 -24.38 -27.46
C PRO A 45 12.58 -23.95 -26.31
N PRO A 46 13.85 -23.60 -26.60
CA PRO A 46 14.82 -23.30 -25.56
C PRO A 46 14.42 -22.04 -24.79
N LYS A 47 14.52 -22.12 -23.45
CA LYS A 47 14.49 -20.96 -22.56
C LYS A 47 15.66 -20.05 -22.95
N THR A 48 15.37 -18.89 -23.54
CA THR A 48 16.36 -17.82 -23.74
C THR A 48 16.71 -17.21 -22.38
N GLN A 49 17.79 -17.70 -21.76
CA GLN A 49 18.56 -16.92 -20.81
C GLN A 49 19.40 -15.93 -21.62
N PHE A 50 19.12 -14.65 -21.51
CA PHE A 50 19.96 -13.60 -22.08
C PHE A 50 21.07 -13.28 -21.06
N PRO A 51 22.36 -13.53 -21.37
CA PRO A 51 23.44 -13.03 -20.53
C PRO A 51 23.57 -11.52 -20.78
N PHE A 52 23.36 -10.72 -19.74
CA PHE A 52 23.70 -9.30 -19.78
C PHE A 52 25.22 -9.15 -19.97
N PRO A 53 25.71 -8.26 -20.86
CA PRO A 53 27.13 -7.95 -20.93
C PRO A 53 27.61 -7.28 -19.63
N PRO A 54 28.87 -7.50 -19.20
CA PRO A 54 29.37 -6.91 -17.96
C PRO A 54 29.38 -5.37 -18.09
N PRO A 55 28.92 -4.63 -17.06
CA PRO A 55 28.78 -3.18 -17.17
C PRO A 55 30.13 -2.47 -17.10
N LYS A 56 30.29 -1.46 -17.97
CA LYS A 56 31.30 -0.41 -17.82
C LYS A 56 30.81 0.59 -16.78
N VAL A 57 31.64 0.90 -15.78
CA VAL A 57 31.36 1.95 -14.79
C VAL A 57 31.17 3.29 -15.53
N PRO A 58 30.04 3.99 -15.38
CA PRO A 58 29.83 5.28 -16.04
C PRO A 58 30.78 6.35 -15.49
N ALA A 59 31.29 7.23 -16.38
CA ALA A 59 31.97 8.45 -15.97
C ALA A 59 30.97 9.42 -15.31
N ALA A 60 31.44 10.25 -14.38
CA ALA A 60 30.62 11.12 -13.50
C ALA A 60 29.63 12.08 -14.20
N ASP A 61 29.75 12.28 -15.51
CA ASP A 61 28.87 13.14 -16.33
C ASP A 61 27.84 12.37 -17.17
N THR A 62 27.73 11.05 -17.00
CA THR A 62 26.78 10.22 -17.78
C THR A 62 25.41 10.19 -17.09
N PRO A 63 24.29 10.47 -17.81
CA PRO A 63 22.96 10.34 -17.23
C PRO A 63 22.69 8.92 -16.73
N LEU A 64 22.00 8.82 -15.59
CA LEU A 64 21.46 7.57 -15.06
C LEU A 64 20.57 6.88 -16.10
N ASP A 65 20.58 5.56 -16.17
CA ASP A 65 19.66 4.82 -17.03
C ASP A 65 18.23 4.86 -16.46
N LEU A 66 18.13 4.87 -15.13
CA LEU A 66 16.87 5.02 -14.40
C LEU A 66 17.10 5.74 -13.06
N LEU A 67 16.31 6.77 -12.80
CA LEU A 67 16.16 7.36 -11.47
C LEU A 67 14.78 7.01 -10.92
N VAL A 68 14.71 6.49 -9.69
CA VAL A 68 13.44 6.25 -8.98
C VAL A 68 13.28 7.27 -7.86
N ILE A 69 12.12 7.91 -7.79
CA ILE A 69 11.79 8.87 -6.74
C ILE A 69 10.83 8.21 -5.74
N GLY A 70 11.28 8.09 -4.49
CA GLY A 70 10.61 7.41 -3.39
C GLY A 70 11.15 5.99 -3.16
N ALA A 71 11.45 5.64 -1.91
CA ALA A 71 11.95 4.32 -1.47
C ALA A 71 10.88 3.51 -0.72
N GLY A 72 9.62 3.58 -1.19
CA GLY A 72 8.48 2.85 -0.62
C GLY A 72 8.27 1.46 -1.24
N PRO A 73 7.20 0.75 -0.81
CA PRO A 73 6.86 -0.59 -1.32
C PRO A 73 6.65 -0.66 -2.84
N HIS A 74 6.17 0.41 -3.46
CA HIS A 74 5.99 0.53 -4.92
C HIS A 74 7.30 0.45 -5.67
N SER A 75 8.33 1.18 -5.21
CA SER A 75 9.68 1.17 -5.78
C SER A 75 10.38 -0.15 -5.50
N LEU A 76 10.26 -0.69 -4.29
CA LEU A 76 10.82 -2.00 -3.95
C LEU A 76 10.23 -3.10 -4.85
N SER A 77 8.92 -3.05 -5.11
CA SER A 77 8.23 -3.98 -6.01
C SER A 77 8.67 -3.82 -7.47
N LEU A 78 9.07 -2.63 -7.91
CA LEU A 78 9.59 -2.40 -9.26
C LEU A 78 11.03 -2.89 -9.40
N LEU A 79 11.94 -2.45 -8.53
CA LEU A 79 13.36 -2.77 -8.66
C LEU A 79 13.62 -4.25 -8.46
N SER A 80 12.99 -4.88 -7.46
CA SER A 80 13.07 -6.34 -7.28
C SER A 80 12.65 -7.07 -8.57
N ARG A 81 11.64 -6.57 -9.27
CA ARG A 81 11.12 -7.17 -10.50
C ARG A 81 12.01 -6.97 -11.72
N LEU A 82 12.77 -5.87 -11.76
CA LEU A 82 13.78 -5.61 -12.81
C LEU A 82 15.06 -6.43 -12.59
N ILE A 83 15.34 -6.84 -11.35
CA ILE A 83 16.53 -7.62 -10.98
C ILE A 83 16.28 -9.13 -11.05
N ASP A 84 15.10 -9.59 -10.63
CA ASP A 84 14.78 -11.02 -10.57
C ASP A 84 14.95 -11.72 -11.94
N ASP A 85 15.41 -12.97 -11.92
CA ASP A 85 15.59 -13.79 -13.13
C ASP A 85 14.29 -14.46 -13.58
N GLU A 86 13.31 -14.59 -12.69
CA GLU A 86 12.03 -15.25 -12.91
C GLU A 86 10.83 -14.48 -12.31
N PRO A 87 10.73 -13.15 -12.52
CA PRO A 87 9.67 -12.32 -11.95
C PRO A 87 8.30 -12.72 -12.51
N ASP A 88 7.27 -12.60 -11.69
CA ASP A 88 5.91 -12.64 -12.19
C ASP A 88 5.67 -11.40 -13.06
N LEU A 89 5.29 -11.60 -14.32
CA LEU A 89 4.82 -10.53 -15.19
C LEU A 89 3.37 -10.83 -15.57
N LEU A 90 2.60 -11.35 -14.63
CA LEU A 90 1.26 -11.84 -14.87
C LEU A 90 0.29 -10.67 -15.06
N THR A 91 -0.57 -10.80 -16.06
CA THR A 91 -1.79 -9.98 -16.15
C THR A 91 -2.74 -10.33 -15.00
N GLU A 92 -3.64 -9.41 -14.68
CA GLU A 92 -4.65 -9.65 -13.63
C GLU A 92 -5.56 -10.85 -13.94
N SER A 93 -5.80 -11.12 -15.23
CA SER A 93 -6.56 -12.31 -15.66
C SER A 93 -5.81 -13.62 -15.38
N GLU A 94 -4.50 -13.66 -15.61
CA GLU A 94 -3.68 -14.84 -15.29
C GLU A 94 -3.57 -15.04 -13.79
N ARG A 95 -3.36 -13.95 -13.05
CA ARG A 95 -3.28 -13.97 -11.58
C ARG A 95 -4.57 -14.46 -10.94
N ALA A 96 -5.73 -13.96 -11.36
CA ALA A 96 -7.02 -14.42 -10.85
C ALA A 96 -7.23 -15.93 -11.10
N LYS A 97 -6.77 -16.45 -12.25
CA LYS A 97 -6.83 -17.90 -12.55
C LYS A 97 -5.90 -18.72 -11.64
N ILE A 98 -4.70 -18.22 -11.34
CA ILE A 98 -3.75 -18.85 -10.42
C ILE A 98 -4.31 -18.86 -8.99
N MET A 99 -4.81 -17.73 -8.51
CA MET A 99 -5.38 -17.62 -7.17
C MET A 99 -6.63 -18.48 -6.99
N LYS A 100 -7.43 -18.69 -8.04
CA LYS A 100 -8.62 -19.57 -8.01
C LYS A 100 -8.28 -21.06 -8.06
N LYS A 101 -7.17 -21.42 -8.72
CA LYS A 101 -6.72 -22.81 -8.86
C LYS A 101 -5.27 -22.92 -8.40
N SER A 102 -5.09 -23.22 -7.10
CA SER A 102 -3.78 -23.32 -6.47
C SER A 102 -2.81 -24.28 -7.18
N THR A 103 -3.30 -25.26 -7.92
CA THR A 103 -2.49 -26.16 -8.77
C THR A 103 -1.72 -25.46 -9.88
N ARG A 104 -2.02 -24.18 -10.15
CA ARG A 104 -1.29 -23.32 -11.11
C ARG A 104 -0.30 -22.37 -10.44
N ALA A 105 -0.29 -22.31 -9.10
CA ALA A 105 0.72 -21.55 -8.37
C ALA A 105 2.05 -22.32 -8.38
N ARG A 106 3.16 -21.60 -8.18
CA ARG A 106 4.47 -22.24 -8.02
C ARG A 106 4.45 -23.16 -6.80
N HIS A 107 5.19 -24.26 -6.87
CA HIS A 107 5.24 -25.19 -5.76
C HIS A 107 5.91 -24.53 -4.55
N ARG A 108 5.44 -24.81 -3.33
CA ARG A 108 5.98 -24.15 -2.12
C ARG A 108 7.49 -24.32 -1.98
N SER A 109 8.03 -25.48 -2.35
CA SER A 109 9.48 -25.73 -2.33
C SER A 109 10.25 -24.92 -3.38
N GLU A 110 9.63 -24.62 -4.53
CA GLU A 110 10.22 -23.76 -5.57
C GLU A 110 10.31 -22.32 -5.07
N VAL A 111 9.24 -21.82 -4.43
CA VAL A 111 9.23 -20.49 -3.81
C VAL A 111 10.25 -20.41 -2.68
N ALA A 112 10.32 -21.42 -1.80
CA ALA A 112 11.32 -21.46 -0.74
C ALA A 112 12.77 -21.50 -1.27
N ALA A 113 13.01 -22.24 -2.35
CA ALA A 113 14.31 -22.28 -3.02
C ALA A 113 14.64 -20.93 -3.67
N HIS A 114 13.67 -20.29 -4.33
CA HIS A 114 13.85 -18.98 -4.93
C HIS A 114 14.16 -17.91 -3.88
N LEU A 115 13.44 -17.90 -2.75
CA LEU A 115 13.70 -16.98 -1.62
C LEU A 115 15.15 -17.05 -1.10
N LYS A 116 15.85 -18.18 -1.28
CA LYS A 116 17.26 -18.36 -0.92
C LYS A 116 18.24 -17.84 -1.97
N LYS A 117 17.79 -17.54 -3.20
CA LYS A 117 18.61 -16.89 -4.22
C LYS A 117 18.97 -15.47 -3.77
N ARG A 118 20.19 -15.06 -4.12
CA ARG A 118 20.72 -13.71 -3.96
C ARG A 118 21.05 -13.14 -5.34
N PHE A 119 20.80 -11.85 -5.51
CA PHE A 119 21.04 -11.10 -6.74
C PHE A 119 21.97 -9.93 -6.42
N ASP A 120 22.57 -9.35 -7.46
CA ASP A 120 23.44 -8.18 -7.33
C ASP A 120 22.89 -7.02 -8.15
N ALA A 121 22.22 -6.08 -7.48
CA ALA A 121 21.68 -4.89 -8.13
C ALA A 121 22.74 -4.10 -8.91
N LYS A 122 24.01 -4.09 -8.49
CA LYS A 122 25.07 -3.36 -9.21
C LYS A 122 25.39 -4.01 -10.55
N THR A 123 25.21 -5.32 -10.67
CA THR A 123 25.37 -6.04 -11.94
C THR A 123 24.11 -5.93 -12.80
N ASN A 124 22.92 -6.10 -12.21
CA ASN A 124 21.65 -6.10 -12.94
C ASN A 124 21.19 -4.69 -13.35
N LEU A 125 21.50 -3.67 -12.54
CA LEU A 125 21.06 -2.27 -12.65
C LEU A 125 22.22 -1.30 -12.35
N PRO A 126 23.32 -1.33 -13.13
CA PRO A 126 24.59 -0.66 -12.81
C PRO A 126 24.54 0.87 -12.73
N ASN A 127 23.53 1.49 -13.34
CA ASN A 127 23.41 2.94 -13.47
C ASN A 127 21.99 3.41 -13.06
N VAL A 128 21.51 2.87 -11.94
CA VAL A 128 20.21 3.16 -11.37
C VAL A 128 20.36 3.70 -9.96
N GLN A 129 19.60 4.73 -9.61
CA GLN A 129 19.61 5.35 -8.29
C GLN A 129 18.18 5.54 -7.77
N VAL A 130 18.01 5.50 -6.45
CA VAL A 130 16.77 5.83 -5.76
C VAL A 130 17.00 7.08 -4.94
N VAL A 131 16.10 8.06 -5.01
CA VAL A 131 16.11 9.24 -4.15
C VAL A 131 14.90 9.20 -3.22
N ASP A 132 15.13 9.29 -1.92
CA ASP A 132 14.08 9.39 -0.91
C ASP A 132 14.46 10.40 0.18
N SER A 133 13.46 11.11 0.70
CA SER A 133 13.65 12.15 1.71
C SER A 133 14.19 11.64 3.06
N HIS A 134 14.05 10.34 3.35
CA HIS A 134 14.51 9.74 4.61
C HIS A 134 15.79 8.90 4.44
N GLY A 135 16.34 8.84 3.23
CA GLY A 135 17.63 8.19 2.97
C GLY A 135 17.65 6.66 3.10
N SER A 136 16.53 6.00 3.40
CA SER A 136 16.47 4.56 3.58
C SER A 136 15.13 3.96 3.16
N TRP A 137 15.17 2.68 2.78
CA TRP A 137 14.00 1.94 2.33
C TRP A 137 12.91 1.84 3.39
N LEU A 138 11.67 2.12 2.98
CA LEU A 138 10.46 2.07 3.81
C LEU A 138 10.51 2.92 5.10
N GLN A 139 11.46 3.85 5.26
CA GLN A 139 11.62 4.58 6.52
C GLN A 139 10.36 5.36 6.92
N GLN A 140 9.77 6.11 5.99
CA GLN A 140 8.49 6.78 6.23
C GLN A 140 7.37 5.80 6.63
N TRP A 141 7.37 4.59 6.09
CA TRP A 141 6.42 3.54 6.43
C TRP A 141 6.61 3.07 7.88
N ARG A 142 7.86 2.81 8.29
CA ARG A 142 8.22 2.46 9.68
C ARG A 142 7.77 3.54 10.64
N GLU A 143 8.02 4.79 10.30
CA GLU A 143 7.66 5.96 11.09
C GLU A 143 6.14 6.12 11.26
N ASN A 144 5.38 6.06 10.16
CA ASN A 144 3.92 6.19 10.21
C ASN A 144 3.26 5.04 10.98
N PHE A 145 3.69 3.80 10.75
CA PHE A 145 3.12 2.64 11.43
C PHE A 145 3.48 2.62 12.91
N GLY A 146 4.72 3.00 13.26
CA GLY A 146 5.17 3.12 14.65
C GLY A 146 4.44 4.23 15.39
N ALA A 147 4.29 5.41 14.78
CA ALA A 147 3.60 6.55 15.40
C ALA A 147 2.14 6.23 15.77
N TYR A 148 1.45 5.41 14.97
CA TYR A 148 0.04 5.09 15.18
C TYR A 148 -0.18 3.73 15.88
N ASP A 149 0.88 3.08 16.36
CA ASP A 149 0.86 1.73 16.95
C ASP A 149 0.09 0.70 16.09
N ILE A 150 0.35 0.69 14.78
CA ILE A 150 -0.30 -0.22 13.85
C ILE A 150 0.37 -1.59 13.95
N LYS A 151 -0.28 -2.54 14.63
CA LYS A 151 0.26 -3.89 14.86
C LYS A 151 0.16 -4.83 13.66
N PHE A 152 -0.93 -4.74 12.89
CA PHE A 152 -1.18 -5.60 11.73
C PHE A 152 -1.54 -4.75 10.52
N LEU A 153 -1.07 -5.16 9.34
CA LEU A 153 -1.47 -4.53 8.09
C LEU A 153 -2.96 -4.73 7.86
N ARG A 154 -3.59 -3.80 7.13
CA ARG A 154 -4.92 -4.05 6.56
C ARG A 154 -4.83 -4.88 5.28
N SER A 155 -3.72 -4.80 4.54
CA SER A 155 -3.50 -5.64 3.36
C SER A 155 -3.30 -7.10 3.75
N HIS A 156 -3.89 -8.02 2.99
CA HIS A 156 -3.73 -9.44 3.27
C HIS A 156 -2.34 -9.96 2.86
N LEU A 157 -1.96 -11.08 3.47
CA LEU A 157 -0.69 -11.81 3.32
C LEU A 157 -0.14 -11.92 1.88
N ASN A 158 -0.99 -12.11 0.88
CA ASN A 158 -0.56 -12.23 -0.52
C ASN A 158 -0.22 -10.89 -1.22
N LEU A 159 -0.30 -9.76 -0.52
CA LEU A 159 0.05 -8.44 -1.05
C LEU A 159 1.37 -8.00 -0.44
N HIS A 160 2.44 -8.08 -1.23
CA HIS A 160 3.79 -7.72 -0.81
C HIS A 160 4.67 -7.39 -2.04
N PRO A 161 5.86 -6.78 -1.85
CA PRO A 161 6.73 -6.37 -2.96
C PRO A 161 7.43 -7.52 -3.71
N CYS A 162 7.55 -8.72 -3.13
CA CYS A 162 8.30 -9.81 -3.78
C CYS A 162 7.72 -10.14 -5.18
N PRO A 163 8.55 -10.16 -6.23
CA PRO A 163 8.10 -10.31 -7.61
C PRO A 163 7.86 -11.77 -8.00
N PHE A 164 8.34 -12.76 -7.24
CA PHE A 164 8.37 -14.15 -7.67
C PHE A 164 7.01 -14.86 -7.57
N ASP A 165 6.40 -14.89 -6.39
CA ASP A 165 5.11 -15.55 -6.19
C ASP A 165 4.33 -14.89 -5.05
N PHE A 166 3.00 -14.89 -5.13
CA PHE A 166 2.13 -14.29 -4.12
C PHE A 166 2.17 -15.00 -2.76
N GLN A 167 2.70 -16.22 -2.69
CA GLN A 167 2.86 -16.99 -1.45
C GLN A 167 4.15 -16.63 -0.69
N SER A 168 5.02 -15.78 -1.25
CA SER A 168 6.39 -15.58 -0.77
C SER A 168 6.45 -15.17 0.70
N LEU A 169 5.65 -14.19 1.13
CA LEU A 169 5.62 -13.77 2.54
C LEU A 169 5.17 -14.91 3.46
N SER A 170 4.19 -15.72 3.06
CA SER A 170 3.69 -16.84 3.87
C SER A 170 4.72 -17.96 4.03
N ILE A 171 5.50 -18.21 2.97
CA ILE A 171 6.52 -19.25 2.96
C ILE A 171 7.74 -18.77 3.71
N TRP A 172 8.13 -17.51 3.53
CA TRP A 172 9.19 -16.88 4.30
C TRP A 172 8.87 -16.87 5.80
N ALA A 173 7.66 -16.48 6.20
CA ALA A 173 7.23 -16.54 7.60
C ALA A 173 7.40 -17.94 8.21
N ALA A 174 7.07 -19.00 7.44
CA ALA A 174 7.25 -20.37 7.88
C ALA A 174 8.73 -20.79 7.99
N GLU A 175 9.58 -20.41 7.02
CA GLU A 175 11.02 -20.68 7.09
C GLU A 175 11.66 -19.97 8.30
N GLN A 176 11.14 -18.79 8.67
CA GLN A 176 11.59 -18.03 9.85
C GLN A 176 10.92 -18.44 11.17
N ARG A 177 9.94 -19.37 11.14
CA ARG A 177 9.13 -19.80 12.31
C ARG A 177 8.36 -18.65 12.97
N ARG A 178 7.74 -17.79 12.16
CA ARG A 178 6.99 -16.59 12.58
C ARG A 178 5.54 -16.61 12.10
N GLU A 179 4.97 -17.81 11.92
CA GLU A 179 3.58 -17.95 11.48
C GLU A 179 2.57 -17.42 12.50
N ASP A 180 2.94 -17.31 13.77
CA ASP A 180 2.14 -16.71 14.84
C ASP A 180 1.91 -15.21 14.65
N GLU A 181 2.72 -14.54 13.82
CA GLU A 181 2.53 -13.15 13.41
C GLU A 181 1.56 -12.98 12.25
N LEU A 182 0.99 -14.08 11.72
CA LEU A 182 -0.07 -14.05 10.71
C LEU A 182 -1.43 -14.11 11.40
N LYS A 183 -2.05 -12.94 11.60
CA LYS A 183 -3.37 -12.84 12.22
C LYS A 183 -4.47 -13.30 11.25
N HIS A 184 -5.18 -14.36 11.60
CA HIS A 184 -6.46 -14.69 10.98
C HIS A 184 -7.54 -13.70 11.44
N MET A 185 -8.31 -13.16 10.50
CA MET A 185 -9.40 -12.25 10.85
C MET A 185 -10.56 -13.03 11.49
N ASP A 186 -11.01 -12.55 12.65
CA ASP A 186 -12.00 -13.24 13.48
C ASP A 186 -13.44 -12.91 13.04
N TYR A 187 -13.70 -11.66 12.67
CA TYR A 187 -15.05 -11.13 12.46
C TYR A 187 -15.39 -10.93 10.98
N VAL A 188 -15.33 -12.02 10.20
CA VAL A 188 -15.51 -12.00 8.74
C VAL A 188 -16.55 -13.01 8.30
N ASP A 189 -17.56 -12.57 7.54
CA ASP A 189 -18.51 -13.47 6.86
C ASP A 189 -17.86 -14.09 5.61
N ARG A 190 -17.11 -15.17 5.85
CA ARG A 190 -16.35 -15.87 4.80
C ARG A 190 -17.26 -16.40 3.70
N GLU A 191 -18.48 -16.85 4.01
CA GLU A 191 -19.41 -17.38 3.00
C GLU A 191 -20.02 -16.28 2.12
N ALA A 192 -20.41 -15.13 2.69
CA ALA A 192 -20.86 -14.00 1.89
C ALA A 192 -19.76 -13.49 0.94
N TYR A 193 -18.51 -13.47 1.39
CA TYR A 193 -17.39 -13.04 0.55
C TYR A 193 -17.02 -14.06 -0.53
N ARG A 194 -17.08 -15.36 -0.23
CA ARG A 194 -16.93 -16.41 -1.26
C ARG A 194 -18.00 -16.28 -2.35
N ARG A 195 -19.28 -16.10 -1.97
CA ARG A 195 -20.37 -15.81 -2.92
C ARG A 195 -20.13 -14.54 -3.73
N SER A 196 -19.41 -13.57 -3.16
CA SER A 196 -19.04 -12.33 -3.85
C SER A 196 -17.85 -12.48 -4.79
N GLY A 197 -17.11 -13.59 -4.74
CA GLY A 197 -15.95 -13.89 -5.60
C GLY A 197 -14.59 -13.83 -4.89
N PHE A 198 -14.56 -13.58 -3.58
CA PHE A 198 -13.33 -13.51 -2.81
C PHE A 198 -13.22 -14.69 -1.82
N HIS A 199 -12.27 -15.59 -2.08
CA HIS A 199 -12.09 -16.81 -1.28
C HIS A 199 -11.08 -16.66 -0.15
N GLY A 200 -10.46 -15.48 -0.03
CA GLY A 200 -9.36 -15.20 0.88
C GLY A 200 -8.06 -14.91 0.14
N PRO A 201 -6.95 -14.79 0.88
CA PRO A 201 -6.86 -15.02 2.32
C PRO A 201 -7.54 -13.91 3.14
N PHE A 202 -8.00 -14.24 4.34
CA PHE A 202 -8.40 -13.30 5.40
C PHE A 202 -7.38 -13.37 6.52
N VAL A 203 -6.13 -13.13 6.16
CA VAL A 203 -4.95 -13.26 7.01
C VAL A 203 -4.10 -12.02 6.82
N LEU A 204 -3.77 -11.37 7.92
CA LEU A 204 -3.07 -10.10 7.98
C LEU A 204 -1.69 -10.32 8.63
N PRO A 205 -0.58 -9.99 7.95
CA PRO A 205 0.72 -10.05 8.60
C PRO A 205 0.85 -8.95 9.65
N SER A 206 1.60 -9.23 10.71
CA SER A 206 2.07 -8.18 11.62
C SER A 206 2.90 -7.16 10.83
N THR A 207 2.96 -5.93 11.34
CA THR A 207 3.80 -4.89 10.77
C THR A 207 5.28 -5.27 10.82
N SER A 208 5.74 -5.90 11.90
CA SER A 208 7.14 -6.36 12.02
C SER A 208 7.46 -7.42 10.98
N LEU A 209 6.64 -8.47 10.86
CA LEU A 209 6.83 -9.52 9.87
C LEU A 209 6.89 -8.98 8.43
N PHE A 210 6.01 -8.02 8.10
CA PHE A 210 6.01 -7.41 6.78
C PHE A 210 7.26 -6.57 6.52
N LEU A 211 7.70 -5.76 7.49
CA LEU A 211 8.88 -4.92 7.35
C LEU A 211 10.16 -5.76 7.25
N ASP A 212 10.29 -6.78 8.10
CA ASP A 212 11.44 -7.68 8.08
C ASP A 212 11.47 -8.51 6.77
N PHE A 213 10.30 -8.87 6.23
CA PHE A 213 10.24 -9.45 4.89
C PHE A 213 10.71 -8.47 3.83
N CYS A 214 10.35 -7.18 3.93
CA CYS A 214 10.87 -6.17 3.00
C CYS A 214 12.39 -6.02 3.12
N ASP A 215 12.95 -6.08 4.33
CA ASP A 215 14.40 -6.06 4.56
C ASP A 215 15.09 -7.28 3.95
N GLU A 216 14.50 -8.48 4.06
CA GLU A 216 14.99 -9.66 3.33
C GLU A 216 14.96 -9.44 1.81
N LEU A 217 13.95 -8.75 1.27
CA LEU A 217 13.93 -8.41 -0.16
C LEU A 217 15.04 -7.42 -0.52
N ILE A 218 15.28 -6.41 0.32
CA ILE A 218 16.31 -5.40 0.08
C ILE A 218 17.69 -6.07 0.06
N ASP A 219 18.01 -6.88 1.07
CA ASP A 219 19.27 -7.66 1.16
C ASP A 219 19.41 -8.60 -0.04
N ARG A 220 18.39 -9.43 -0.30
CA ARG A 220 18.52 -10.48 -1.32
C ARG A 220 18.65 -9.95 -2.73
N TYR A 221 18.13 -8.76 -3.01
CA TYR A 221 18.25 -8.11 -4.32
C TYR A 221 19.43 -7.12 -4.38
N GLY A 222 20.17 -6.91 -3.28
CA GLY A 222 21.31 -6.00 -3.22
C GLY A 222 20.94 -4.52 -3.33
N LEU A 223 19.79 -4.13 -2.77
CA LEU A 223 19.19 -2.81 -2.96
C LEU A 223 19.64 -1.76 -1.92
N ASP A 224 20.36 -2.15 -0.86
CA ASP A 224 20.71 -1.29 0.28
C ASP A 224 21.41 0.01 -0.15
N ASP A 225 22.45 -0.10 -0.96
CA ASP A 225 23.30 1.03 -1.38
C ASP A 225 22.66 1.91 -2.47
N MET A 226 21.44 1.60 -2.95
CA MET A 226 20.82 2.33 -4.05
C MET A 226 20.11 3.61 -3.61
N VAL A 227 19.80 3.77 -2.32
CA VAL A 227 19.04 4.91 -1.81
C VAL A 227 19.98 6.05 -1.46
N THR A 228 19.68 7.22 -2.01
CA THR A 228 20.31 8.48 -1.69
C THR A 228 19.30 9.37 -1.00
N GLU A 229 19.67 9.88 0.17
CA GLU A 229 18.85 10.86 0.88
C GLU A 229 18.71 12.14 0.05
N GLY A 230 17.48 12.60 -0.14
CA GLY A 230 17.18 13.84 -0.83
C GLY A 230 15.69 14.03 -1.13
N THR A 231 15.25 15.28 -1.12
CA THR A 231 13.90 15.65 -1.55
C THR A 231 13.97 16.17 -2.98
N VAL A 232 13.30 15.50 -3.92
CA VAL A 232 13.18 16.02 -5.30
C VAL A 232 12.19 17.17 -5.32
N GLU A 233 12.65 18.34 -5.75
CA GLU A 233 11.83 19.55 -5.87
C GLU A 233 11.37 19.81 -7.30
N ASP A 234 12.09 19.30 -8.30
CA ASP A 234 11.80 19.61 -9.70
C ASP A 234 12.34 18.53 -10.64
N VAL A 235 11.60 18.28 -11.73
CA VAL A 235 12.02 17.40 -12.82
C VAL A 235 11.75 18.11 -14.15
N LYS A 236 12.81 18.42 -14.88
CA LYS A 236 12.76 19.08 -16.19
C LYS A 236 13.17 18.12 -17.29
N ILE A 237 12.46 18.19 -18.41
CA ILE A 237 12.86 17.56 -19.67
C ILE A 237 13.90 18.47 -20.33
N CYS A 238 15.05 17.90 -20.68
CA CYS A 238 16.11 18.54 -21.44
C CYS A 238 16.35 17.80 -22.76
N GLU A 239 16.66 18.52 -23.83
CA GLU A 239 17.09 17.94 -25.10
C GLU A 239 18.58 17.61 -25.03
N ASN A 240 18.95 16.39 -25.43
CA ASN A 240 20.36 16.02 -25.47
C ASN A 240 21.04 16.72 -26.66
N ALA A 241 21.85 17.75 -26.37
CA ALA A 241 22.54 18.57 -27.36
C ALA A 241 23.64 17.84 -28.17
N THR A 242 23.93 16.57 -27.87
CA THR A 242 25.08 15.84 -28.43
C THR A 242 24.82 15.08 -29.73
N HIS A 243 23.59 15.05 -30.26
CA HIS A 243 23.28 14.39 -31.54
C HIS A 243 22.99 15.37 -32.66
N THR A 244 24.05 15.85 -33.33
CA THR A 244 23.96 16.61 -34.58
C THR A 244 23.79 15.69 -35.79
N SER A 245 22.69 14.92 -35.85
CA SER A 245 22.25 14.23 -37.09
C SER A 245 20.88 13.55 -36.92
N SER A 246 19.86 14.15 -37.54
CA SER A 246 18.62 13.56 -38.12
C SER A 246 17.84 12.44 -37.42
N SER A 247 18.13 12.11 -36.17
CA SER A 247 17.36 11.19 -35.32
C SER A 247 16.83 11.99 -34.12
N GLN A 248 15.57 11.79 -33.73
CA GLN A 248 14.95 12.49 -32.61
C GLN A 248 15.89 12.44 -31.39
N SER A 249 16.32 13.61 -30.90
CA SER A 249 17.20 13.68 -29.73
C SER A 249 16.52 12.99 -28.54
N ALA A 250 17.21 12.02 -27.95
CA ALA A 250 16.70 11.33 -26.78
C ALA A 250 16.51 12.35 -25.64
N LYS A 251 15.27 12.49 -25.15
CA LYS A 251 14.97 13.35 -24.02
C LYS A 251 15.64 12.79 -22.77
N ILE A 252 16.33 13.65 -22.04
CA ILE A 252 16.87 13.36 -20.71
C ILE A 252 16.13 14.21 -19.68
N PHE A 253 16.21 13.81 -18.42
CA PHE A 253 15.64 14.52 -17.29
C PHE A 253 16.74 15.13 -16.46
N GLU A 254 16.61 16.41 -16.15
CA GLU A 254 17.34 17.07 -15.07
C GLU A 254 16.47 17.05 -13.82
N VAL A 255 17.02 16.52 -12.73
CA VAL A 255 16.29 16.30 -11.48
C VAL A 255 16.99 17.06 -10.36
N ARG A 256 16.31 18.10 -9.84
CA ARG A 256 16.86 18.98 -8.81
C ARG A 256 16.38 18.54 -7.42
N LEU A 257 17.35 18.40 -6.53
CA LEU A 257 17.11 18.13 -5.11
C LEU A 257 17.03 19.44 -4.32
N GLY A 258 16.35 19.41 -3.18
CA GLY A 258 16.17 20.59 -2.31
C GLY A 258 17.45 21.09 -1.63
N ASP A 259 18.51 20.29 -1.63
CA ASP A 259 19.85 20.70 -1.18
C ASP A 259 20.71 21.30 -2.30
N GLY A 260 20.15 21.47 -3.50
CA GLY A 260 20.82 22.05 -4.67
C GLY A 260 21.57 21.06 -5.55
N ARG A 261 21.67 19.77 -5.16
CA ARG A 261 22.22 18.74 -6.07
C ARG A 261 21.33 18.57 -7.29
N VAL A 262 21.94 18.26 -8.42
CA VAL A 262 21.26 18.00 -9.69
C VAL A 262 21.72 16.65 -10.23
N LEU A 263 20.75 15.79 -10.52
CA LEU A 263 20.97 14.49 -11.16
C LEU A 263 20.45 14.54 -12.60
N THR A 264 21.03 13.74 -13.48
CA THR A 264 20.49 13.55 -14.83
C THR A 264 20.11 12.09 -15.07
N ALA A 265 19.00 11.85 -15.76
CA ALA A 265 18.52 10.50 -16.03
C ALA A 265 17.85 10.37 -17.41
N LYS A 266 17.98 9.22 -18.07
CA LYS A 266 17.27 8.89 -19.31
C LYS A 266 15.81 8.49 -19.06
N ARG A 267 15.54 7.99 -17.86
CA ARG A 267 14.21 7.58 -17.39
C ARG A 267 14.02 7.95 -15.93
N VAL A 268 12.82 8.37 -15.59
CA VAL A 268 12.41 8.61 -14.21
C VAL A 268 11.17 7.78 -13.89
N VAL A 269 11.15 7.15 -12.71
CA VAL A 269 9.93 6.57 -12.14
C VAL A 269 9.61 7.31 -10.84
N CYS A 270 8.51 8.05 -10.83
CA CYS A 270 8.00 8.72 -9.66
C CYS A 270 7.02 7.81 -8.91
N ALA A 271 7.45 7.28 -7.77
CA ALA A 271 6.65 6.41 -6.90
C ALA A 271 6.44 7.06 -5.53
N VAL A 272 6.27 8.39 -5.51
CA VAL A 272 5.95 9.13 -4.31
C VAL A 272 4.55 8.73 -3.85
N GLY A 273 4.48 8.08 -2.69
CA GLY A 273 3.24 7.93 -1.96
C GLY A 273 2.76 9.28 -1.40
N PRO A 274 1.78 9.28 -0.49
CA PRO A 274 1.49 10.47 0.32
C PRO A 274 2.62 10.81 1.32
N GLY A 275 3.89 10.53 1.05
CA GLY A 275 5.00 10.76 1.99
C GLY A 275 5.28 12.25 2.23
N PRO A 276 6.38 12.53 2.94
CA PRO A 276 6.37 13.04 4.32
C PRO A 276 5.45 14.25 4.50
N ALA A 277 4.58 14.19 5.51
CA ALA A 277 3.49 15.12 5.77
C ALA A 277 2.29 15.07 4.80
N PHE A 278 2.19 14.07 3.93
CA PHE A 278 1.17 14.03 2.88
C PHE A 278 1.14 15.31 2.05
N THR A 279 2.30 15.84 1.70
CA THR A 279 2.44 17.05 0.87
C THR A 279 1.66 16.92 -0.45
N GLY A 280 1.56 15.71 -1.00
CA GLY A 280 0.74 15.40 -2.17
C GLY A 280 -0.77 15.21 -1.94
N MET A 281 -1.24 15.26 -0.69
CA MET A 281 -2.63 15.08 -0.32
C MET A 281 -3.22 16.39 0.20
N ARG A 282 -4.32 16.81 -0.41
CA ARG A 282 -5.19 17.80 0.18
C ARG A 282 -6.02 17.12 1.29
N ALA A 283 -5.68 17.42 2.54
CA ALA A 283 -6.45 16.98 3.71
C ALA A 283 -7.91 17.41 3.57
N THR A 284 -8.85 16.51 3.87
CA THR A 284 -10.28 16.84 3.92
C THR A 284 -10.58 17.34 5.31
N LYS A 285 -10.64 18.66 5.50
CA LYS A 285 -10.98 19.26 6.79
C LYS A 285 -12.49 19.52 6.88
N PRO A 286 -13.14 19.30 8.04
CA PRO A 286 -14.48 19.81 8.28
C PRO A 286 -14.52 21.34 8.16
N PHE A 287 -15.68 21.90 7.81
CA PHE A 287 -15.81 23.35 7.56
C PHE A 287 -15.37 24.20 8.77
N TRP A 288 -15.72 23.78 9.99
CA TRP A 288 -15.37 24.49 11.23
C TRP A 288 -13.89 24.41 11.60
N ALA A 289 -13.13 23.47 11.03
CA ALA A 289 -11.76 23.23 11.46
C ALA A 289 -10.78 24.32 11.00
N GLU A 290 -11.07 24.97 9.86
CA GLU A 290 -10.29 26.10 9.38
C GLU A 290 -10.61 27.36 10.20
N ASP A 291 -11.89 27.66 10.41
CA ASP A 291 -12.33 28.76 11.26
C ASP A 291 -11.77 28.65 12.69
N LEU A 292 -11.76 27.43 13.25
CA LEU A 292 -11.15 27.16 14.55
C LEU A 292 -9.64 27.45 14.53
N ALA A 293 -8.91 26.93 13.55
CA ALA A 293 -7.46 27.13 13.44
C ALA A 293 -7.09 28.61 13.26
N ASP A 294 -7.88 29.36 12.49
CA ASP A 294 -7.67 30.79 12.26
C ASP A 294 -7.95 31.59 13.54
N SER A 295 -9.05 31.30 14.24
CA SER A 295 -9.36 31.94 15.53
C SER A 295 -8.29 31.69 16.59
N MET A 296 -7.78 30.46 16.66
CA MET A 296 -6.68 30.10 17.54
C MET A 296 -5.39 30.81 17.13
N SER A 297 -5.08 30.89 15.83
CA SER A 297 -3.84 31.50 15.36
C SER A 297 -3.80 33.01 15.62
N ALA A 298 -4.95 33.68 15.60
CA ALA A 298 -5.06 35.10 15.92
C ALA A 298 -4.81 35.40 17.41
N LEU A 299 -5.19 34.47 18.29
CA LEU A 299 -5.12 34.65 19.75
C LEU A 299 -3.89 33.98 20.38
N SER A 300 -3.41 32.88 19.81
CA SER A 300 -2.33 32.02 20.31
C SER A 300 -1.65 31.24 19.16
N PRO A 301 -0.75 31.88 18.38
CA PRO A 301 -0.19 31.32 17.13
C PRO A 301 0.49 29.94 17.25
N GLY A 302 1.03 29.58 18.42
CA GLY A 302 1.67 28.28 18.66
C GLY A 302 0.69 27.13 18.98
N ASP A 303 -0.51 27.45 19.44
CA ASP A 303 -1.47 26.44 19.94
C ASP A 303 -2.31 25.83 18.81
N ALA A 304 -2.63 26.59 17.76
CA ALA A 304 -3.44 26.12 16.65
C ALA A 304 -2.81 24.89 15.94
N SER A 305 -1.52 24.99 15.63
CA SER A 305 -0.77 23.94 14.92
C SER A 305 -0.49 22.69 15.76
N THR A 306 -0.60 22.78 17.09
CA THR A 306 -0.31 21.69 18.01
C THR A 306 -1.57 21.02 18.56
N LYS A 307 -2.66 21.76 18.77
CA LYS A 307 -3.91 21.23 19.34
C LYS A 307 -4.90 20.73 18.30
N VAL A 308 -4.92 21.31 17.10
CA VAL A 308 -5.81 20.87 16.00
C VAL A 308 -4.97 20.33 14.85
N GLN A 309 -4.91 19.00 14.71
CA GLN A 309 -4.03 18.36 13.74
C GLN A 309 -4.78 17.35 12.87
N HIS A 310 -4.56 17.43 11.56
CA HIS A 310 -4.97 16.36 10.67
C HIS A 310 -4.01 15.18 10.78
N ALA A 311 -4.52 13.96 10.62
CA ALA A 311 -3.72 12.74 10.70
C ALA A 311 -2.45 12.83 9.83
N SER A 312 -2.52 13.46 8.66
CA SER A 312 -1.36 13.65 7.80
C SER A 312 -0.15 14.36 8.42
N ALA A 313 -0.35 15.17 9.46
CA ALA A 313 0.71 15.88 10.16
C ALA A 313 1.07 15.24 11.52
N LEU A 314 0.26 14.29 12.01
CA LEU A 314 0.41 13.75 13.36
C LEU A 314 1.66 12.88 13.54
N THR A 315 2.16 12.23 12.49
CA THR A 315 3.33 11.34 12.61
C THR A 315 4.51 12.09 13.22
N THR A 316 4.89 13.23 12.66
CA THR A 316 6.00 14.05 13.15
C THR A 316 5.78 14.48 14.60
N TRP A 317 4.57 14.91 14.95
CA TRP A 317 4.24 15.31 16.31
C TRP A 317 4.32 14.14 17.30
N LEU A 318 3.80 12.97 16.94
CA LEU A 318 3.79 11.77 17.79
C LEU A 318 5.17 11.16 18.00
N GLN A 319 6.08 11.34 17.03
CA GLN A 319 7.45 10.83 17.11
C GLN A 319 8.37 11.70 17.95
N ASP A 320 8.06 12.99 18.10
CA ASP A 320 8.82 13.87 18.98
C ASP A 320 8.73 13.35 20.42
N LYS A 321 9.89 13.04 20.99
CA LYS A 321 10.01 12.52 22.36
C LYS A 321 9.45 13.50 23.40
N ASN A 322 9.46 14.80 23.11
CA ASN A 322 8.89 15.83 23.96
C ASN A 322 7.35 15.74 24.04
N ASN A 323 6.71 15.06 23.09
CA ASN A 323 5.26 14.94 23.01
C ASN A 323 4.69 13.68 23.67
N LYS A 324 5.54 12.75 24.13
CA LYS A 324 5.11 11.44 24.67
C LYS A 324 4.07 11.53 25.79
N THR A 325 4.19 12.54 26.65
CA THR A 325 3.31 12.73 27.81
C THR A 325 2.29 13.85 27.60
N GLN A 326 2.25 14.49 26.43
CA GLN A 326 1.38 15.64 26.19
C GLN A 326 -0.11 15.27 26.25
N LEU A 327 -0.46 14.01 26.03
CA LEU A 327 -1.82 13.51 26.12
C LEU A 327 -2.23 13.08 27.54
N THR A 328 -1.27 12.96 28.47
CA THR A 328 -1.57 12.47 29.81
C THR A 328 -2.50 13.42 30.56
N GLY A 329 -3.64 12.91 31.01
CA GLY A 329 -4.67 13.69 31.70
C GLY A 329 -5.46 14.65 30.80
N ARG A 330 -5.35 14.51 29.47
CA ARG A 330 -6.00 15.40 28.49
C ARG A 330 -7.23 14.78 27.86
N ARG A 331 -8.13 15.63 27.37
CA ARG A 331 -9.34 15.26 26.64
C ARG A 331 -9.09 15.38 25.14
N VAL A 332 -9.30 14.30 24.41
CA VAL A 332 -8.98 14.23 22.96
C VAL A 332 -10.24 13.95 22.15
N LEU A 333 -10.54 14.83 21.20
CA LEU A 333 -11.57 14.61 20.19
C LEU A 333 -10.94 14.04 18.92
N VAL A 334 -11.42 12.90 18.44
CA VAL A 334 -10.99 12.28 17.18
C VAL A 334 -12.15 12.28 16.20
N ILE A 335 -12.00 12.94 15.05
CA ILE A 335 -13.03 13.03 14.00
C ILE A 335 -12.73 12.04 12.88
N GLY A 336 -13.62 11.10 12.63
CA GLY A 336 -13.54 10.16 11.52
C GLY A 336 -14.21 8.81 11.80
N GLY A 337 -14.58 8.08 10.74
CA GLY A 337 -15.15 6.73 10.83
C GLY A 337 -14.25 5.62 10.26
N GLY A 338 -13.01 5.96 9.93
CA GLY A 338 -12.05 5.03 9.31
C GLY A 338 -11.12 4.35 10.31
N GLN A 339 -10.34 3.38 9.83
CA GLN A 339 -9.36 2.66 10.64
C GLN A 339 -8.30 3.58 11.27
N THR A 340 -7.91 4.66 10.60
CA THR A 340 -7.03 5.70 11.17
C THR A 340 -7.61 6.32 12.44
N ALA A 341 -8.91 6.66 12.43
CA ALA A 341 -9.57 7.23 13.60
C ALA A 341 -9.56 6.24 14.77
N ALA A 342 -9.86 4.96 14.51
CA ALA A 342 -9.82 3.92 15.54
C ALA A 342 -8.42 3.72 16.14
N HIS A 343 -7.37 3.72 15.31
CA HIS A 343 -5.99 3.63 15.81
C HIS A 343 -5.62 4.85 16.66
N LEU A 344 -5.93 6.06 16.20
CA LEU A 344 -5.65 7.29 16.93
C LEU A 344 -6.41 7.35 18.26
N SER A 345 -7.69 6.96 18.30
CA SER A 345 -8.46 6.91 19.55
C SER A 345 -7.83 5.97 20.58
N LYS A 346 -7.43 4.77 20.16
CA LYS A 346 -6.75 3.82 21.05
C LYS A 346 -5.36 4.32 21.48
N LEU A 347 -4.62 4.96 20.58
CA LEU A 347 -3.33 5.56 20.87
C LEU A 347 -3.46 6.63 21.96
N ALA A 348 -4.44 7.53 21.85
CA ALA A 348 -4.70 8.56 22.84
C ALA A 348 -5.00 7.96 24.23
N VAL A 349 -5.86 6.92 24.29
CA VAL A 349 -6.13 6.18 25.54
C VAL A 349 -4.84 5.58 26.11
N ASN A 350 -4.06 4.87 25.28
CA ASN A 350 -2.82 4.22 25.70
C ASN A 350 -1.75 5.23 26.16
N HIS A 351 -1.80 6.47 25.67
CA HIS A 351 -0.90 7.56 26.06
C HIS A 351 -1.42 8.37 27.27
N GLY A 352 -2.46 7.87 27.95
CA GLY A 352 -2.94 8.39 29.23
C GLY A 352 -3.94 9.55 29.12
N ALA A 353 -4.61 9.72 27.97
CA ALA A 353 -5.73 10.65 27.88
C ALA A 353 -6.78 10.35 28.97
N SER A 354 -7.27 11.40 29.64
CA SER A 354 -8.29 11.27 30.68
C SER A 354 -9.66 10.89 30.10
N SER A 355 -9.93 11.36 28.87
CA SER A 355 -11.07 10.93 28.07
C SER A 355 -10.77 11.10 26.58
N VAL A 356 -11.41 10.25 25.77
CA VAL A 356 -11.33 10.31 24.31
C VAL A 356 -12.74 10.21 23.76
N ARG A 357 -13.12 11.10 22.84
CA ARG A 357 -14.37 10.99 22.08
C ARG A 357 -14.02 10.76 20.61
N MET A 358 -14.45 9.64 20.05
CA MET A 358 -14.37 9.39 18.62
C MET A 358 -15.73 9.70 17.99
N CYS A 359 -15.76 10.64 17.06
CA CYS A 359 -16.98 11.11 16.42
C CYS A 359 -17.00 10.74 14.93
N SER A 360 -18.11 10.15 14.48
CA SER A 360 -18.34 9.77 13.10
C SER A 360 -19.71 10.22 12.62
N ARG A 361 -19.73 10.99 11.54
CA ARG A 361 -20.96 11.47 10.88
C ARG A 361 -21.94 10.41 10.39
N ARG A 362 -21.50 9.16 10.32
CA ARG A 362 -22.29 8.02 9.82
C ARG A 362 -22.01 6.82 10.69
N ARG A 363 -22.90 5.84 10.63
CA ARG A 363 -22.60 4.51 11.18
C ARG A 363 -21.27 3.98 10.64
N ILE A 364 -20.49 3.36 11.52
CA ILE A 364 -19.18 2.82 11.17
C ILE A 364 -19.34 1.73 10.12
N THR A 365 -18.73 1.97 8.97
CA THR A 365 -18.72 1.01 7.87
C THR A 365 -17.63 -0.03 8.11
N LYS A 366 -18.04 -1.29 8.23
CA LYS A 366 -17.14 -2.42 8.47
C LYS A 366 -16.76 -3.09 7.15
N LYS A 367 -15.48 -3.09 6.81
CA LYS A 367 -14.92 -3.73 5.62
C LYS A 367 -13.57 -4.37 5.95
N PRO A 368 -13.30 -5.60 5.49
CA PRO A 368 -12.01 -6.23 5.75
C PRO A 368 -10.84 -5.43 5.15
N TYR A 369 -11.05 -4.82 3.99
CA TYR A 369 -10.02 -4.10 3.22
C TYR A 369 -10.48 -2.70 2.79
N ASP A 370 -9.53 -1.88 2.29
CA ASP A 370 -9.77 -0.49 1.86
C ASP A 370 -10.59 -0.36 0.56
N VAL A 371 -10.71 -1.45 -0.19
CA VAL A 371 -11.50 -1.53 -1.42
C VAL A 371 -12.48 -2.70 -1.32
N ASP A 372 -13.57 -2.64 -2.07
CA ASP A 372 -14.55 -3.73 -2.16
C ASP A 372 -13.84 -5.06 -2.51
N VAL A 373 -14.15 -6.12 -1.76
CA VAL A 373 -13.56 -7.46 -1.95
C VAL A 373 -13.80 -8.02 -3.36
N LYS A 374 -14.85 -7.58 -4.07
CA LYS A 374 -15.08 -7.95 -5.48
C LYS A 374 -13.93 -7.50 -6.37
N PHE A 375 -13.31 -6.37 -6.03
CA PHE A 375 -12.15 -5.83 -6.72
C PHE A 375 -10.82 -6.49 -6.30
N MET A 376 -10.84 -7.35 -5.27
CA MET A 376 -9.69 -8.12 -4.79
C MET A 376 -9.79 -9.61 -5.11
N GLY A 377 -10.97 -10.09 -5.53
CA GLY A 377 -11.26 -11.49 -5.82
C GLY A 377 -11.23 -11.84 -7.30
N ASP A 378 -11.91 -12.94 -7.64
CA ASP A 378 -11.91 -13.49 -9.00
C ASP A 378 -12.62 -12.60 -10.04
N LYS A 379 -13.42 -11.63 -9.59
CA LYS A 379 -14.09 -10.62 -10.42
C LYS A 379 -13.20 -9.45 -10.79
N ARG A 380 -12.03 -9.29 -10.16
CA ARG A 380 -11.11 -8.17 -10.43
C ARG A 380 -10.82 -7.96 -11.92
N PRO A 381 -10.50 -8.99 -12.74
CA PRO A 381 -10.22 -8.78 -14.16
C PRO A 381 -11.41 -8.21 -14.92
N ASP A 382 -12.63 -8.62 -14.56
CA ASP A 382 -13.85 -8.15 -15.21
C ASP A 382 -14.16 -6.70 -14.84
N MET A 383 -13.94 -6.36 -13.57
CA MET A 383 -14.09 -4.99 -13.07
C MET A 383 -13.05 -4.05 -13.68
N LEU A 384 -11.80 -4.48 -13.83
CA LEU A 384 -10.77 -3.69 -14.53
C LEU A 384 -11.13 -3.50 -16.02
N ARG A 385 -11.68 -4.52 -16.69
CA ARG A 385 -12.19 -4.35 -18.06
C ARG A 385 -13.34 -3.35 -18.14
N GLN A 386 -14.22 -3.28 -17.14
CA GLN A 386 -15.27 -2.25 -17.07
C GLN A 386 -14.65 -0.87 -16.84
N PHE A 387 -13.74 -0.76 -15.88
CA PHE A 387 -13.01 0.47 -15.56
C PHE A 387 -12.27 1.04 -16.79
N HIS A 388 -11.53 0.21 -17.52
CA HIS A 388 -10.79 0.65 -18.72
C HIS A 388 -11.69 0.98 -19.92
N LYS A 389 -12.95 0.55 -19.92
CA LYS A 389 -13.95 0.95 -20.94
C LYS A 389 -14.53 2.35 -20.69
N LEU A 390 -14.42 2.88 -19.48
CA LEU A 390 -14.84 4.25 -19.15
C LEU A 390 -13.93 5.22 -19.90
N LYS A 391 -14.53 6.05 -20.77
CA LYS A 391 -13.82 7.02 -21.61
C LYS A 391 -13.50 8.28 -20.83
N GLU A 392 -14.43 8.73 -20.00
CA GLU A 392 -14.27 9.95 -19.21
C GLU A 392 -13.49 9.68 -17.93
N LEU A 393 -12.45 10.47 -17.65
CA LEU A 393 -11.62 10.32 -16.45
C LEU A 393 -12.42 10.55 -15.16
N LYS A 394 -13.44 11.41 -15.20
CA LYS A 394 -14.35 11.64 -14.06
C LYS A 394 -15.12 10.38 -13.69
N GLU A 395 -15.53 9.58 -14.68
CA GLU A 395 -16.22 8.30 -14.44
C GLU A 395 -15.26 7.28 -13.80
N ARG A 396 -13.99 7.24 -14.23
CA ARG A 396 -12.96 6.41 -13.60
C ARG A 396 -12.72 6.82 -12.14
N LEU A 397 -12.65 8.12 -11.86
CA LEU A 397 -12.52 8.63 -10.50
C LEU A 397 -13.71 8.23 -9.62
N GLU A 398 -14.94 8.39 -10.13
CA GLU A 398 -16.16 8.01 -9.40
C GLU A 398 -16.26 6.49 -9.20
N PHE A 399 -15.84 5.70 -10.20
CA PHE A 399 -15.73 4.25 -10.07
C PHE A 399 -14.80 3.86 -8.90
N ASN A 400 -13.62 4.48 -8.82
CA ASN A 400 -12.68 4.25 -7.73
C ASN A 400 -13.25 4.67 -6.37
N LYS A 401 -13.92 5.82 -6.31
CA LYS A 401 -14.56 6.33 -5.10
C LYS A 401 -15.64 5.38 -4.58
N ASN A 402 -16.46 4.84 -5.48
CA ASN A 402 -17.51 3.87 -5.14
C ASN A 402 -16.94 2.55 -4.59
N LEU A 403 -15.83 2.06 -5.15
CA LEU A 403 -15.17 0.86 -4.63
C LEU A 403 -14.55 1.05 -3.25
N ARG A 404 -14.02 2.23 -2.95
CA ARG A 404 -13.50 2.56 -1.61
C ARG A 404 -14.64 2.79 -0.61
N GLY A 405 -15.65 3.57 -0.98
CA GLY A 405 -16.83 3.86 -0.17
C GLY A 405 -16.55 4.75 1.06
N GLY A 406 -15.41 5.45 1.10
CA GLY A 406 -15.02 6.34 2.19
C GLY A 406 -14.43 5.62 3.41
N GLY A 407 -14.41 6.33 4.54
CA GLY A 407 -13.86 5.82 5.81
C GLY A 407 -14.51 4.51 6.24
N SER A 408 -13.68 3.49 6.45
CA SER A 408 -14.09 2.19 6.96
C SER A 408 -12.98 1.58 7.81
N MET A 409 -13.35 0.60 8.64
CA MET A 409 -12.40 -0.21 9.40
C MET A 409 -12.77 -1.69 9.32
N SER A 410 -11.83 -2.58 9.61
CA SER A 410 -12.15 -4.01 9.72
C SER A 410 -13.04 -4.28 10.95
N SER A 411 -13.83 -5.35 10.87
CA SER A 411 -14.67 -5.77 12.00
C SER A 411 -13.83 -6.08 13.24
N ASP A 412 -12.63 -6.65 13.08
CA ASP A 412 -11.66 -6.88 14.16
C ASP A 412 -11.22 -5.58 14.85
N VAL A 413 -10.94 -4.52 14.07
CA VAL A 413 -10.59 -3.22 14.64
C VAL A 413 -11.77 -2.61 15.36
N TYR A 414 -12.98 -2.70 14.77
CA TYR A 414 -14.18 -2.21 15.43
C TYR A 414 -14.46 -2.94 16.74
N ALA A 415 -14.36 -4.27 16.78
CA ALA A 415 -14.53 -5.05 18.00
C ALA A 415 -13.52 -4.61 19.07
N SER A 416 -12.25 -4.48 18.71
CA SER A 416 -11.22 -3.99 19.64
C SER A 416 -11.45 -2.55 20.10
N LEU A 417 -12.07 -1.71 19.29
CA LEU A 417 -12.44 -0.34 19.65
C LEU A 417 -13.61 -0.32 20.65
N VAL A 418 -14.61 -1.19 20.44
CA VAL A 418 -15.74 -1.38 21.37
C VAL A 418 -15.22 -1.91 22.72
N ASP A 419 -14.34 -2.90 22.71
CA ASP A 419 -13.74 -3.43 23.94
C ASP A 419 -12.98 -2.33 24.70
N CYS A 420 -12.22 -1.50 23.98
CA CYS A 420 -11.53 -0.35 24.55
C CYS A 420 -12.51 0.66 25.16
N SER A 421 -13.63 0.95 24.49
CA SER A 421 -14.70 1.83 24.98
C SER A 421 -15.36 1.32 26.27
N LEU A 422 -15.49 0.00 26.42
CA LEU A 422 -16.04 -0.61 27.65
C LEU A 422 -15.05 -0.58 28.83
N GLN A 423 -13.75 -0.46 28.56
CA GLN A 423 -12.68 -0.58 29.55
C GLN A 423 -12.02 0.76 29.91
N SER A 424 -12.34 1.83 29.19
CA SER A 424 -11.70 3.14 29.33
C SER A 424 -12.71 4.27 29.12
N ASN A 425 -12.27 5.52 29.31
CA ASN A 425 -13.09 6.69 29.03
C ASN A 425 -13.09 7.05 27.53
N LEU A 426 -13.28 6.06 26.66
CA LEU A 426 -13.44 6.23 25.22
C LEU A 426 -14.92 6.17 24.85
N VAL A 427 -15.46 7.27 24.32
CA VAL A 427 -16.83 7.36 23.80
C VAL A 427 -16.83 7.23 22.28
N LEU A 428 -17.65 6.32 21.76
CA LEU A 428 -17.90 6.17 20.33
C LEU A 428 -19.23 6.83 19.96
N ALA A 429 -19.17 7.99 19.31
CA ALA A 429 -20.32 8.74 18.83
C ALA A 429 -20.48 8.50 17.32
N GLU A 430 -21.40 7.61 16.94
CA GLU A 430 -21.80 7.37 15.55
C GLU A 430 -23.04 8.20 15.20
N GLU A 431 -23.14 8.65 13.95
CA GLU A 431 -24.24 9.51 13.49
C GLU A 431 -24.29 10.86 14.23
N VAL A 432 -23.10 11.36 14.60
CA VAL A 432 -22.92 12.66 15.26
C VAL A 432 -21.92 13.48 14.46
N GLU A 433 -22.19 14.77 14.30
CA GLU A 433 -21.31 15.75 13.68
C GLU A 433 -21.03 16.92 14.63
N VAL A 434 -19.89 17.59 14.41
CA VAL A 434 -19.60 18.85 15.07
C VAL A 434 -20.31 19.96 14.28
N GLU A 435 -21.22 20.67 14.93
CA GLU A 435 -21.89 21.83 14.35
C GLU A 435 -21.00 23.07 14.44
N HIS A 436 -20.32 23.24 15.58
CA HIS A 436 -19.50 24.41 15.86
C HIS A 436 -18.36 24.07 16.82
N ALA A 437 -17.19 24.66 16.58
CA ALA A 437 -16.06 24.59 17.50
C ALA A 437 -15.40 25.96 17.64
N CYS A 438 -15.07 26.36 18.86
CA CYS A 438 -14.37 27.61 19.14
C CYS A 438 -13.27 27.44 20.18
N TRP A 439 -12.28 28.33 20.12
CA TRP A 439 -11.23 28.42 21.12
C TRP A 439 -11.67 29.26 22.32
N SER A 440 -11.50 28.73 23.53
CA SER A 440 -11.65 29.48 24.77
C SER A 440 -10.26 29.83 25.31
N GLU A 441 -9.88 31.10 25.19
CA GLU A 441 -8.59 31.60 25.69
C GLU A 441 -8.50 31.52 27.22
N GLU A 442 -9.60 31.86 27.91
CA GLU A 442 -9.68 31.82 29.38
C GLU A 442 -9.47 30.39 29.92
N ALA A 443 -10.05 29.39 29.27
CA ALA A 443 -9.91 28.00 29.68
C ALA A 443 -8.65 27.32 29.09
N GLY A 444 -8.12 27.82 27.96
CA GLY A 444 -7.07 27.16 27.20
C GLY A 444 -7.53 25.89 26.49
N GLU A 445 -8.80 25.84 26.08
CA GLU A 445 -9.50 24.64 25.62
C GLU A 445 -10.34 24.89 24.36
N ILE A 446 -10.61 23.83 23.61
CA ILE A 446 -11.47 23.85 22.42
C ILE A 446 -12.87 23.43 22.86
N GLN A 447 -13.83 24.34 22.75
CA GLN A 447 -15.24 24.09 23.07
C GLN A 447 -15.98 23.64 21.81
N VAL A 448 -16.71 22.53 21.90
CA VAL A 448 -17.33 21.86 20.75
C VAL A 448 -18.80 21.60 21.03
N HIS A 449 -19.64 22.06 20.10
CA HIS A 449 -21.07 21.76 20.04
C HIS A 449 -21.33 20.71 18.96
N PHE A 450 -22.09 19.69 19.33
CA PHE A 450 -22.49 18.59 18.45
C PHE A 450 -23.96 18.71 18.04
N ASP A 451 -24.32 18.09 16.92
CA ASP A 451 -25.69 18.10 16.36
C ASP A 451 -26.71 17.30 17.17
N ASP A 452 -26.24 16.48 18.11
CA ASP A 452 -27.06 15.80 19.12
C ASP A 452 -27.37 16.68 20.36
N GLY A 453 -26.91 17.94 20.35
CA GLY A 453 -27.07 18.90 21.45
C GLY A 453 -26.04 18.77 22.56
N CYS A 454 -25.08 17.83 22.46
CA CYS A 454 -23.98 17.75 23.41
C CYS A 454 -23.04 18.95 23.30
N PHE A 455 -22.48 19.35 24.43
CA PHE A 455 -21.42 20.35 24.53
C PHE A 455 -20.29 19.81 25.39
N GLU A 456 -19.08 19.78 24.85
CA GLU A 456 -17.89 19.31 25.55
C GLU A 456 -16.67 20.17 25.23
N SER A 457 -15.67 20.16 26.11
CA SER A 457 -14.39 20.84 25.89
C SER A 457 -13.25 19.83 25.74
N PHE A 458 -12.29 20.15 24.89
CA PHE A 458 -11.18 19.28 24.52
C PHE A 458 -9.86 20.04 24.53
N ASP A 459 -8.78 19.33 24.87
CA ASP A 459 -7.42 19.86 24.80
C ASP A 459 -6.81 19.68 23.41
N PHE A 460 -7.20 18.60 22.72
CA PHE A 460 -6.72 18.22 21.39
C PHE A 460 -7.87 17.78 20.49
N VAL A 461 -7.77 18.14 19.21
CA VAL A 461 -8.64 17.70 18.13
C VAL A 461 -7.80 17.06 17.02
N TRP A 462 -8.06 15.79 16.75
CA TRP A 462 -7.40 15.02 15.70
C TRP A 462 -8.36 14.72 14.57
N LEU A 463 -8.02 15.17 13.36
CA LEU A 463 -8.83 15.00 12.16
C LEU A 463 -8.33 13.78 11.38
N ALA A 464 -9.02 12.65 11.54
CA ALA A 464 -8.80 11.42 10.77
C ALA A 464 -9.79 11.33 9.59
N THR A 465 -9.93 12.45 8.88
CA THR A 465 -10.98 12.72 7.90
C THR A 465 -10.57 12.41 6.45
N GLY A 466 -9.34 11.92 6.25
CA GLY A 466 -8.82 11.48 4.96
C GLY A 466 -8.44 12.65 4.05
N GLY A 467 -8.23 12.38 2.77
CA GLY A 467 -7.82 13.41 1.83
C GLY A 467 -7.82 12.93 0.38
N ASN A 468 -7.56 13.87 -0.53
CA ASN A 468 -7.50 13.62 -1.96
C ASN A 468 -6.09 13.93 -2.47
N PHE A 469 -5.57 13.07 -3.33
CA PHE A 469 -4.27 13.30 -3.96
C PHE A 469 -4.41 14.40 -5.01
N ASN A 470 -3.52 15.39 -4.95
CA ASN A 470 -3.42 16.43 -5.95
C ASN A 470 -1.96 16.59 -6.39
N MET A 471 -1.71 16.35 -7.68
CA MET A 471 -0.38 16.46 -8.27
C MET A 471 0.13 17.89 -8.30
N GLU A 472 -0.76 18.89 -8.28
CA GLU A 472 -0.40 20.31 -8.20
C GLU A 472 0.28 20.66 -6.87
N LEU A 473 0.09 19.83 -5.84
CA LEU A 473 0.77 19.99 -4.54
C LEU A 473 2.15 19.32 -4.52
N ILE A 474 2.54 18.63 -5.58
CA ILE A 474 3.83 17.95 -5.70
C ILE A 474 4.71 18.70 -6.70
N PRO A 475 5.76 19.40 -6.22
CA PRO A 475 6.65 20.20 -7.07
C PRO A 475 7.27 19.43 -8.25
N ILE A 476 7.54 18.13 -8.06
CA ILE A 476 8.10 17.21 -9.07
C ILE A 476 7.34 17.28 -10.40
N PHE A 477 6.02 17.48 -10.38
CA PHE A 477 5.20 17.47 -11.60
C PHE A 477 5.07 18.83 -12.28
N ALA A 478 5.47 19.92 -11.62
CA ALA A 478 5.19 21.28 -12.10
C ALA A 478 5.87 21.59 -13.45
N SER A 479 7.19 21.38 -13.54
CA SER A 479 7.92 21.59 -14.80
C SER A 479 7.50 20.60 -15.88
N LEU A 480 7.28 19.33 -15.50
CA LEU A 480 6.84 18.30 -16.44
C LEU A 480 5.48 18.63 -17.07
N GLN A 481 4.52 19.10 -16.26
CA GLN A 481 3.22 19.56 -16.73
C GLN A 481 3.31 20.83 -17.58
N SER A 482 4.26 21.72 -17.29
CA SER A 482 4.50 22.92 -18.11
C SER A 482 5.11 22.58 -19.48
N GLN A 483 6.07 21.65 -19.54
CA GLN A 483 6.80 21.30 -20.76
C GLN A 483 6.05 20.29 -21.64
N CYS A 484 5.31 19.36 -21.03
CA CYS A 484 4.55 18.31 -21.72
C CYS A 484 3.18 18.16 -21.04
N PRO A 485 2.22 19.08 -21.27
CA PRO A 485 0.94 19.05 -20.58
C PRO A 485 0.15 17.77 -20.86
N ILE A 486 -0.44 17.20 -19.80
CA ILE A 486 -1.41 16.10 -19.91
C ILE A 486 -2.74 16.48 -19.25
N GLY A 487 -3.80 15.75 -19.63
CA GLY A 487 -5.10 15.89 -18.99
C GLY A 487 -5.02 15.56 -17.50
N CYS A 488 -5.84 16.23 -16.69
CA CYS A 488 -5.91 16.00 -15.26
C CYS A 488 -7.37 16.03 -14.79
N VAL A 489 -7.72 15.22 -13.79
CA VAL A 489 -9.04 15.24 -13.15
C VAL A 489 -8.90 15.25 -11.64
N ASN A 490 -9.41 16.30 -10.98
CA ASN A 490 -9.28 16.52 -9.54
C ASN A 490 -7.85 16.30 -9.01
N GLY A 491 -6.86 16.82 -9.73
CA GLY A 491 -5.44 16.70 -9.34
C GLY A 491 -4.80 15.34 -9.64
N LEU A 492 -5.44 14.48 -10.43
CA LEU A 492 -4.88 13.20 -10.87
C LEU A 492 -4.52 13.23 -12.36
N PRO A 493 -3.31 12.80 -12.75
CA PRO A 493 -2.85 12.84 -14.14
C PRO A 493 -3.49 11.75 -15.01
N ASP A 494 -3.75 12.09 -16.27
CA ASP A 494 -4.14 11.15 -17.34
C ASP A 494 -2.91 10.45 -17.92
N LEU A 495 -2.37 9.51 -17.16
CA LEU A 495 -1.21 8.72 -17.58
C LEU A 495 -1.58 7.73 -18.69
N ARG A 496 -0.57 7.26 -19.42
CA ARG A 496 -0.73 6.18 -20.39
C ARG A 496 -0.92 4.82 -19.72
N HIS A 497 -1.27 3.81 -20.52
CA HIS A 497 -1.53 2.44 -20.06
C HIS A 497 -0.32 1.76 -19.40
N ASP A 498 0.89 2.15 -19.76
CA ASP A 498 2.17 1.73 -19.19
C ASP A 498 2.65 2.67 -18.06
N LEU A 499 1.75 3.56 -17.61
CA LEU A 499 1.95 4.58 -16.60
C LEU A 499 2.98 5.65 -16.96
N SER A 500 3.39 5.73 -18.24
CA SER A 500 4.19 6.86 -18.73
C SER A 500 3.37 8.15 -18.78
N TRP A 501 4.06 9.28 -18.65
CA TRP A 501 3.47 10.61 -18.66
C TRP A 501 2.76 10.90 -19.98
N CYS A 502 3.48 10.84 -21.10
CA CYS A 502 2.93 10.94 -22.44
C CYS A 502 3.84 10.25 -23.47
N ASN A 503 3.47 10.28 -24.75
CA ASN A 503 4.27 9.66 -25.81
C ASN A 503 5.70 10.24 -25.83
N ASN A 504 6.69 9.35 -25.98
CA ASN A 504 8.10 9.72 -26.09
C ASN A 504 8.63 10.49 -24.86
N VAL A 505 8.03 10.31 -23.69
CA VAL A 505 8.52 10.83 -22.41
C VAL A 505 8.67 9.68 -21.43
N ASN A 506 9.91 9.30 -21.15
CA ASN A 506 10.25 8.19 -20.24
C ASN A 506 10.13 8.59 -18.76
N PHE A 507 9.01 9.19 -18.39
CA PHE A 507 8.68 9.52 -17.02
C PHE A 507 7.45 8.71 -16.63
N HIS A 508 7.59 7.76 -15.72
CA HIS A 508 6.49 6.91 -15.26
C HIS A 508 6.03 7.34 -13.87
N VAL A 509 4.73 7.21 -13.59
CA VAL A 509 4.17 7.50 -12.27
C VAL A 509 3.51 6.26 -11.69
N MET A 510 3.89 5.89 -10.47
CA MET A 510 3.32 4.76 -9.74
C MET A 510 2.58 5.22 -8.48
N GLY A 511 1.76 4.33 -7.92
CA GLY A 511 1.06 4.61 -6.67
C GLY A 511 -0.22 5.41 -6.86
N ALA A 512 -0.55 6.27 -5.89
CA ALA A 512 -1.85 6.92 -5.80
C ALA A 512 -2.19 7.80 -7.02
N TYR A 513 -1.20 8.46 -7.62
CA TYR A 513 -1.38 9.29 -8.81
C TYR A 513 -1.70 8.47 -10.07
N ALA A 514 -1.40 7.16 -10.07
CA ALA A 514 -1.70 6.25 -11.17
C ALA A 514 -3.12 5.65 -11.09
N GLN A 515 -3.97 6.07 -10.15
CA GLN A 515 -5.27 5.45 -9.90
C GLN A 515 -6.27 5.57 -11.06
N LEU A 516 -6.10 6.54 -11.97
CA LEU A 516 -6.92 6.64 -13.18
C LEU A 516 -6.59 5.55 -14.22
N GLN A 517 -5.46 4.83 -14.06
CA GLN A 517 -5.08 3.70 -14.89
C GLN A 517 -5.11 2.36 -14.13
N LEU A 518 -4.69 2.36 -12.86
CA LEU A 518 -4.62 1.14 -12.04
C LEU A 518 -5.93 0.78 -11.34
N GLY A 519 -6.81 1.76 -11.08
CA GLY A 519 -8.06 1.59 -10.35
C GLY A 519 -7.94 1.88 -8.84
N ALA A 520 -8.93 1.41 -8.08
CA ALA A 520 -9.18 1.87 -6.71
C ALA A 520 -8.07 1.53 -5.70
N ASP A 521 -7.26 0.52 -5.98
CA ASP A 521 -6.20 0.03 -5.08
C ASP A 521 -4.79 0.49 -5.46
N ALA A 522 -4.67 1.44 -6.41
CA ALA A 522 -3.38 1.98 -6.85
C ALA A 522 -2.45 2.43 -5.72
N LEU A 523 -3.02 2.97 -4.62
CA LEU A 523 -2.26 3.48 -3.48
C LEU A 523 -1.68 2.38 -2.56
N ASN A 524 -2.20 1.15 -2.62
CA ASN A 524 -1.88 0.09 -1.67
C ASN A 524 -0.92 -0.94 -2.27
N LEU A 525 -0.66 -2.03 -1.55
CA LEU A 525 0.28 -3.08 -1.98
C LEU A 525 -0.19 -3.86 -3.22
N ALA A 526 -1.49 -3.94 -3.51
CA ALA A 526 -2.00 -4.47 -4.77
C ALA A 526 -1.71 -3.52 -5.94
N GLY A 527 -1.81 -2.21 -5.71
CA GLY A 527 -1.38 -1.17 -6.64
C GLY A 527 0.12 -1.16 -6.88
N ALA A 528 0.94 -1.37 -5.84
CA ALA A 528 2.39 -1.52 -5.95
C ALA A 528 2.77 -2.64 -6.93
N ARG A 529 2.17 -3.82 -6.74
CA ARG A 529 2.35 -4.96 -7.64
C ARG A 529 1.89 -4.64 -9.06
N SER A 530 0.64 -4.19 -9.23
CA SER A 530 0.04 -3.95 -10.56
C SER A 530 0.82 -2.89 -11.34
N GLY A 531 1.17 -1.78 -10.69
CA GLY A 531 1.99 -0.73 -11.28
C GLY A 531 3.40 -1.21 -11.64
N SER A 532 4.04 -1.99 -10.76
CA SER A 532 5.39 -2.50 -11.02
C SER A 532 5.44 -3.43 -12.24
N VAL A 533 4.39 -4.24 -12.48
CA VAL A 533 4.32 -5.10 -13.67
C VAL A 533 4.26 -4.26 -14.95
N LEU A 534 3.42 -3.22 -14.99
CA LEU A 534 3.27 -2.36 -16.17
C LEU A 534 4.56 -1.59 -16.48
N VAL A 535 5.14 -0.97 -15.46
CA VAL A 535 6.37 -0.19 -15.61
C VAL A 535 7.57 -1.09 -15.93
N ALA A 536 7.69 -2.25 -15.29
CA ALA A 536 8.78 -3.19 -15.58
C ALA A 536 8.73 -3.68 -17.03
N ARG A 537 7.54 -4.03 -17.56
CA ARG A 537 7.38 -4.41 -18.97
C ARG A 537 7.86 -3.31 -19.91
N ALA A 538 7.41 -2.07 -19.69
CA ALA A 538 7.80 -0.92 -20.52
C ALA A 538 9.31 -0.61 -20.45
N ILE A 539 9.94 -0.85 -19.30
CA ILE A 539 11.40 -0.71 -19.13
C ILE A 539 12.14 -1.82 -19.89
N LEU A 540 11.80 -3.08 -19.62
CA LEU A 540 12.47 -4.24 -20.21
C LEU A 540 12.32 -4.26 -21.74
N GLU A 541 11.14 -3.96 -22.27
CA GLU A 541 10.90 -3.84 -23.72
C GLU A 541 11.83 -2.80 -24.35
N SER A 542 11.94 -1.62 -23.74
CA SER A 542 12.80 -0.56 -24.25
C SER A 542 14.30 -0.88 -24.17
N TRP A 543 14.75 -1.56 -23.12
CA TRP A 543 16.15 -1.99 -22.99
C TRP A 543 16.50 -3.08 -24.00
N ASN A 544 15.57 -4.00 -24.30
CA ASN A 544 15.75 -5.02 -25.32
C ASN A 544 15.86 -4.41 -26.73
N VAL A 545 15.04 -3.41 -27.05
CA VAL A 545 15.14 -2.69 -28.33
C VAL A 545 16.51 -2.01 -28.46
N ALA A 546 16.95 -1.28 -27.43
CA ALA A 546 18.26 -0.63 -27.43
C ALA A 546 19.43 -1.62 -27.55
N ALA A 547 19.33 -2.79 -26.92
CA ALA A 547 20.32 -3.86 -27.06
C ALA A 547 20.37 -4.42 -28.49
N SER A 548 19.20 -4.58 -29.15
CA SER A 548 19.15 -5.06 -30.53
C SER A 548 19.68 -4.06 -31.57
N GLU A 549 19.56 -2.75 -31.30
CA GLU A 549 20.09 -1.69 -32.18
C GLU A 549 21.61 -1.50 -32.04
N THR A 550 22.22 -2.02 -30.97
CA THR A 550 23.66 -1.89 -30.67
C THR A 550 24.48 -3.14 -30.98
N THR A 551 23.83 -4.21 -31.43
CA THR A 551 24.43 -5.47 -31.92
C THR A 551 24.27 -5.60 -33.42
#